data_AF-A0A1M6C869-F1
#
_entry.id   AF-A0A1M6C869-F1
#
_cell.length_a   1.000
_cell.length_b   1.000
_cell.length_c   1.000
_cell.angle_alpha   90.00
_cell.angle_beta   90.00
_cell.angle_gamma   90.00
#
_symmetry.space_group_name_H-M   'P 1'
#
loop_
_entity.id
_entity.type
_entity.pdbx_description
1 polymer ?
#
loop_
_entity_poly.entity_id
_entity_poly.type
_entity_poly.pdbx_seq_one_letter_code
_entity_poly.pdbx_strand_id
1 'polypeptide(L)'
;MEEIFSPNSIIDLGPVDLVIVPQVVSAPNVIKLKVYEREHFFLNPNPAVNQNQIAIYSICSSCFTQAVAEIRDLYAGWSKIDRAEPTKLIGIHNQNPNTLYIQFSLGERYFIYKRCLTLNRDMVYEELFGKKHNLSRRSLNSEDEQYLISRLRFMPKAKNAISFYAFKVHIRTRRHFAFSH
;
A
#
# COMPACT_ATOMS: atom_id res chain seq x y z
N MET A 1 24.35 25.39 -3.18
CA MET A 1 23.82 25.15 -4.54
C MET A 1 22.44 24.55 -4.33
N GLU A 2 21.37 25.30 -4.56
CA GLU A 2 20.00 24.78 -4.40
C GLU A 2 19.70 23.89 -5.61
N GLU A 3 19.51 22.58 -5.38
CA GLU A 3 19.02 21.68 -6.41
C GLU A 3 17.60 22.12 -6.81
N ILE A 4 17.48 22.60 -8.04
CA ILE A 4 16.21 23.05 -8.59
C ILE A 4 15.30 21.82 -8.75
N PHE A 5 14.27 21.75 -7.91
CA PHE A 5 13.19 20.77 -7.98
C PHE A 5 12.60 20.75 -9.40
N SER A 6 12.74 19.61 -10.09
CA SER A 6 12.00 19.35 -11.32
C SER A 6 10.72 18.58 -10.95
N PRO A 7 9.53 19.19 -11.04
CA PRO A 7 8.27 18.59 -10.61
C PRO A 7 7.88 17.29 -11.34
N ASN A 8 8.63 16.90 -12.37
CA ASN A 8 8.36 15.72 -13.21
C ASN A 8 9.52 14.72 -13.26
N SER A 9 10.55 14.85 -12.43
CA SER A 9 11.66 13.87 -12.42
C SER A 9 11.22 12.58 -11.73
N ILE A 10 11.09 11.51 -12.51
CA ILE A 10 10.92 10.15 -11.99
C ILE A 10 12.23 9.72 -11.33
N ILE A 11 12.16 9.33 -10.06
CA ILE A 11 13.32 8.84 -9.31
C ILE A 11 13.26 7.31 -9.27
N ASP A 12 14.18 6.69 -9.99
CA ASP A 12 14.33 5.24 -10.04
C ASP A 12 14.98 4.74 -8.73
N LEU A 13 14.41 3.66 -8.15
CA LEU A 13 14.97 2.98 -6.99
C LEU A 13 15.86 1.78 -7.38
N GLY A 14 16.20 1.66 -8.67
CA GLY A 14 17.21 0.73 -9.18
C GLY A 14 16.76 -0.73 -9.06
N PRO A 15 17.48 -1.59 -8.30
CA PRO A 15 17.25 -3.03 -8.26
C PRO A 15 15.92 -3.46 -7.64
N VAL A 16 15.17 -2.50 -7.11
CA VAL A 16 13.91 -2.72 -6.39
C VAL A 16 12.70 -2.66 -7.33
N ASP A 17 12.90 -2.36 -8.62
CA ASP A 17 11.83 -2.19 -9.64
C ASP A 17 10.72 -1.24 -9.19
N LEU A 18 11.11 -0.21 -8.44
CA LEU A 18 10.22 0.84 -7.93
C LEU A 18 10.64 2.21 -8.46
N VAL A 19 9.65 3.09 -8.60
CA VAL A 19 9.86 4.50 -8.93
C VAL A 19 9.16 5.40 -7.92
N ILE A 20 9.83 6.48 -7.51
CA ILE A 20 9.23 7.59 -6.78
C ILE A 20 8.88 8.68 -7.78
N VAL A 21 7.61 9.09 -7.81
CA VAL A 21 7.11 10.13 -8.70
C VAL A 21 6.56 11.27 -7.86
N PRO A 22 7.17 12.47 -7.93
CA PRO A 22 6.65 13.64 -7.27
C PRO A 22 5.39 14.15 -7.98
N GLN A 23 4.46 14.68 -7.20
CA GLN A 23 3.26 15.36 -7.68
C GLN A 23 3.08 16.64 -6.87
N VAL A 24 3.16 17.78 -7.56
CA VAL A 24 2.83 19.08 -6.98
C VAL A 24 1.32 19.14 -6.73
N VAL A 25 0.93 19.52 -5.52
CA VAL A 25 -0.47 19.69 -5.14
C VAL A 25 -0.79 21.19 -5.07
N SER A 26 -2.03 21.58 -5.33
CA SER A 26 -2.48 22.99 -5.28
C SER A 26 -2.38 23.64 -3.90
N ALA A 27 -2.07 22.88 -2.85
CA ALA A 27 -1.85 23.42 -1.52
C ALA A 27 -0.46 24.09 -1.45
N PRO A 28 -0.32 25.27 -0.83
CA PRO A 28 0.96 25.94 -0.73
C PRO A 28 1.96 25.04 0.01
N ASN A 29 3.12 24.81 -0.60
CA ASN A 29 4.30 24.17 -0.01
C ASN A 29 4.19 22.65 0.32
N VAL A 30 3.24 21.92 -0.30
CA VAL A 30 3.12 20.46 -0.12
C VAL A 30 3.37 19.71 -1.43
N ILE A 31 4.29 18.75 -1.39
CA ILE A 31 4.57 17.81 -2.48
C ILE A 31 4.09 16.41 -2.04
N LYS A 32 3.42 15.70 -2.94
CA LYS A 32 3.14 14.27 -2.76
C LYS A 32 4.23 13.46 -3.44
N LEU A 33 4.87 12.56 -2.72
CA LEU A 33 5.74 11.54 -3.29
C LEU A 33 4.95 10.24 -3.39
N LYS A 34 4.71 9.76 -4.61
CA LYS A 34 4.03 8.49 -4.86
C LYS A 34 5.04 7.42 -5.26
N VAL A 35 4.93 6.24 -4.67
CA VAL A 35 5.80 5.09 -5.01
C VAL A 35 4.99 4.12 -5.84
N TYR A 36 5.55 3.68 -6.97
CA TYR A 36 4.92 2.72 -7.88
C TYR A 36 5.88 1.59 -8.20
N GLU A 37 5.33 0.42 -8.52
CA GLU A 37 6.03 -0.58 -9.31
C GLU A 37 6.32 -0.01 -10.69
N ARG A 38 7.57 -0.14 -11.13
CA ARG A 38 8.09 0.45 -12.36
C ARG A 38 7.22 0.09 -13.56
N GLU A 39 6.95 -1.20 -13.74
CA GLU A 39 6.15 -1.72 -14.85
C GLU A 39 4.73 -1.13 -14.87
N HIS A 40 4.07 -1.11 -13.71
CA HIS A 40 2.71 -0.56 -13.58
C HIS A 40 2.64 0.95 -13.78
N PHE A 41 3.69 1.68 -13.42
CA PHE A 41 3.74 3.12 -13.69
C PHE A 41 3.80 3.42 -15.18
N PHE A 42 4.66 2.72 -15.94
CA PHE A 42 4.83 3.00 -17.36
C PHE A 42 3.61 2.63 -18.22
N LEU A 43 2.72 1.76 -17.73
CA LEU A 43 1.41 1.52 -18.36
C LEU A 43 0.44 2.71 -18.24
N ASN A 44 0.58 3.54 -17.21
CA ASN A 44 -0.19 4.77 -17.02
C ASN A 44 0.67 5.85 -16.33
N PRO A 45 1.52 6.58 -17.08
CA PRO A 45 2.55 7.42 -16.49
C PRO A 45 2.03 8.74 -15.91
N ASN A 46 0.72 8.99 -15.91
CA ASN A 46 0.15 10.20 -15.35
C ASN A 46 -0.10 10.04 -13.83
N PRO A 47 0.74 10.60 -12.94
CA PRO A 47 0.57 10.42 -11.49
C PRO A 47 -0.69 11.08 -10.94
N ALA A 48 -1.33 12.01 -11.67
CA ALA A 48 -2.59 12.60 -11.22
C ALA A 48 -3.78 11.64 -11.36
N VAL A 49 -3.70 10.73 -12.33
CA VAL A 49 -4.79 9.79 -12.67
C VAL A 49 -4.45 8.35 -12.25
N ASN A 50 -3.17 7.98 -12.26
CA ASN A 50 -2.71 6.66 -11.85
C ASN A 50 -2.98 6.44 -10.36
N GLN A 51 -3.77 5.41 -10.05
CA GLN A 51 -4.13 5.00 -8.70
C GLN A 51 -3.38 3.76 -8.21
N ASN A 52 -2.49 3.21 -9.04
CA ASN A 52 -1.73 1.99 -8.76
C ASN A 52 -0.46 2.24 -7.93
N GLN A 53 -0.37 3.38 -7.23
CA GLN A 53 0.70 3.61 -6.27
C GLN A 53 0.60 2.65 -5.09
N ILE A 54 1.74 2.09 -4.68
CA ILE A 54 1.86 1.24 -3.50
C ILE A 54 2.00 2.07 -2.21
N ALA A 55 2.51 3.31 -2.31
CA ALA A 55 2.62 4.22 -1.18
C ALA A 55 2.49 5.70 -1.60
N ILE A 56 2.05 6.55 -0.66
CA ILE A 56 1.96 8.00 -0.81
C ILE A 56 2.50 8.66 0.45
N TYR A 57 3.43 9.60 0.26
CA TYR A 57 3.97 10.45 1.33
C TYR A 57 3.63 11.91 1.01
N SER A 58 3.19 12.66 2.01
CA SER A 58 2.98 14.11 1.88
C SER A 58 4.09 14.82 2.62
N ILE A 59 4.83 15.68 1.93
CA ILE A 59 6.04 16.31 2.45
C ILE A 59 6.06 17.80 2.18
N CYS A 60 6.84 18.52 2.98
CA CYS A 60 7.17 19.91 2.72
C CYS A 60 8.13 20.02 1.52
N SER A 61 8.06 21.08 0.71
CA SER A 61 8.95 21.19 -0.46
C SER A 61 10.43 21.26 -0.07
N SER A 62 10.76 21.94 1.02
CA SER A 62 12.13 22.02 1.57
C SER A 62 12.65 20.70 2.13
N CYS A 63 11.78 19.70 2.32
CA CYS A 63 12.10 18.37 2.84
C CYS A 63 12.40 17.36 1.72
N PHE A 64 12.35 17.77 0.45
CA PHE A 64 12.30 16.85 -0.70
C PHE A 64 13.44 15.83 -0.73
N THR A 65 14.70 16.31 -0.76
CA THR A 65 15.88 15.45 -0.88
C THR A 65 15.99 14.48 0.29
N GLN A 66 15.71 14.95 1.52
CA GLN A 66 15.69 14.10 2.70
C GLN A 66 14.61 13.03 2.61
N ALA A 67 13.38 13.39 2.20
CA ALA A 67 12.28 12.45 2.10
C ALA A 67 12.54 11.37 1.04
N VAL A 68 13.12 11.73 -0.10
CA VAL A 68 13.52 10.78 -1.14
C VAL A 68 14.57 9.80 -0.60
N ALA A 69 15.55 10.28 0.14
CA ALA A 69 16.56 9.41 0.78
C ALA A 69 15.93 8.46 1.81
N GLU A 70 15.06 8.97 2.67
CA GLU A 70 14.34 8.16 3.66
C GLU A 70 13.47 7.07 3.01
N ILE A 71 12.79 7.39 1.90
CA ILE A 71 12.02 6.40 1.13
C ILE A 71 12.96 5.38 0.47
N ARG A 72 14.08 5.81 -0.10
CA ARG A 72 15.06 4.88 -0.69
C ARG A 72 15.57 3.89 0.35
N ASP A 73 15.93 4.36 1.54
CA ASP A 73 16.38 3.50 2.64
C ASP A 73 15.28 2.57 3.16
N LEU A 74 14.02 3.03 3.14
CA LEU A 74 12.87 2.21 3.51
C LEU A 74 12.72 1.01 2.57
N TYR A 75 12.86 1.23 1.27
CA TYR A 75 12.75 0.20 0.24
C TYR A 75 14.08 -0.49 -0.09
N ALA A 76 15.19 -0.11 0.55
CA ALA A 76 16.44 -0.82 0.45
C ALA A 76 16.28 -2.27 0.94
N GLY A 77 16.76 -3.22 0.15
CA GLY A 77 16.60 -4.65 0.44
C GLY A 77 15.14 -5.11 0.45
N TRP A 78 14.23 -4.40 -0.24
CA TRP A 78 12.88 -4.90 -0.50
C TRP A 78 12.97 -6.13 -1.40
N SER A 79 13.01 -7.29 -0.77
CA SER A 79 12.93 -8.57 -1.42
C SER A 79 11.49 -9.07 -1.44
N LYS A 80 11.14 -9.74 -2.55
CA LYS A 80 9.93 -10.56 -2.61
C LYS A 80 9.88 -11.48 -1.39
N ILE A 81 8.69 -11.70 -0.87
CA ILE A 81 8.52 -12.62 0.26
C ILE A 81 8.89 -14.04 -0.16
N ASP A 82 9.50 -14.80 0.73
CA ASP A 82 9.63 -16.24 0.52
C ASP A 82 8.30 -16.92 0.88
N ARG A 83 7.63 -17.46 -0.14
CA ARG A 83 6.32 -18.10 -0.01
C ARG A 83 6.40 -19.46 0.68
N ALA A 84 7.59 -20.08 0.75
CA ALA A 84 7.81 -21.35 1.43
C ALA A 84 7.77 -21.20 2.96
N GLU A 85 8.04 -20.00 3.47
CA GLU A 85 8.04 -19.72 4.90
C GLU A 85 6.65 -19.97 5.54
N PRO A 86 6.61 -20.42 6.81
CA PRO A 86 5.36 -20.62 7.53
C PRO A 86 4.75 -19.28 7.93
N THR A 87 3.44 -19.15 7.76
CA THR A 87 2.69 -18.00 8.25
C THR A 87 2.13 -18.27 9.64
N LYS A 88 2.37 -17.34 10.57
CA LYS A 88 1.84 -17.41 11.94
C LYS A 88 0.98 -16.21 12.23
N LEU A 89 -0.23 -16.46 12.71
CA LEU A 89 -1.12 -15.40 13.21
C LEU A 89 -0.63 -14.95 14.59
N ILE A 90 -0.45 -13.64 14.77
CA ILE A 90 0.02 -13.04 16.03
C ILE A 90 -1.15 -12.42 16.80
N GLY A 91 -1.96 -11.60 16.13
CA GLY A 91 -3.05 -10.87 16.79
C GLY A 91 -4.14 -10.42 15.83
N ILE A 92 -5.35 -10.26 16.35
CA ILE A 92 -6.51 -9.71 15.63
C ILE A 92 -7.03 -8.55 16.48
N HIS A 93 -7.11 -7.36 15.88
CA HIS A 93 -7.55 -6.14 16.53
C HIS A 93 -8.78 -5.61 15.82
N ASN A 94 -9.93 -5.74 16.49
CA ASN A 94 -11.27 -5.48 15.97
C ASN A 94 -12.03 -4.42 16.81
N GLN A 95 -11.31 -3.57 17.54
CA GLN A 95 -11.91 -2.53 18.38
C GLN A 95 -12.63 -1.45 17.55
N ASN A 96 -12.23 -1.27 16.29
CA ASN A 96 -12.86 -0.33 15.36
C ASN A 96 -13.89 -1.06 14.49
N PRO A 97 -15.17 -0.62 14.43
CA PRO A 97 -16.19 -1.28 13.62
C PRO A 97 -15.98 -1.13 12.11
N ASN A 98 -15.20 -0.13 11.68
CA ASN A 98 -14.95 0.17 10.27
C ASN A 98 -13.60 -0.31 9.77
N THR A 99 -12.72 -0.76 10.67
CA THR A 99 -11.37 -1.20 10.29
C THR A 99 -10.94 -2.40 11.12
N LEU A 100 -10.54 -3.46 10.42
CA LEU A 100 -9.94 -4.65 11.00
C LEU A 100 -8.44 -4.61 10.79
N TYR A 101 -7.69 -4.93 11.84
CA TYR A 101 -6.25 -5.18 11.74
C TYR A 101 -5.93 -6.61 12.14
N ILE A 102 -5.05 -7.25 11.37
CA ILE A 102 -4.50 -8.58 11.69
C ILE A 102 -2.99 -8.50 11.63
N GLN A 103 -2.33 -8.84 12.74
CA GLN A 103 -0.89 -9.00 12.83
C GLN A 103 -0.53 -10.46 12.58
N PHE A 104 0.46 -10.68 11.73
CA PHE A 104 0.96 -12.01 11.40
C PHE A 104 2.44 -11.93 11.00
N SER A 105 3.13 -13.07 11.02
CA SER A 105 4.48 -13.21 10.47
C SER A 105 4.51 -14.20 9.32
N LEU A 106 5.53 -14.07 8.47
CA LEU A 106 5.94 -15.04 7.47
C LEU A 106 7.45 -15.23 7.63
N GLY A 107 7.85 -16.36 8.21
CA GLY A 107 9.21 -16.54 8.71
C GLY A 107 9.54 -15.50 9.79
N GLU A 108 10.65 -14.79 9.62
CA GLU A 108 11.10 -13.72 10.53
C GLU A 108 10.49 -12.33 10.22
N ARG A 109 9.73 -12.20 9.12
CA ARG A 109 9.14 -10.93 8.69
C ARG A 109 7.76 -10.74 9.29
N TYR A 110 7.44 -9.52 9.71
CA TYR A 110 6.20 -9.18 10.39
C TYR A 110 5.32 -8.30 9.53
N PHE A 111 4.02 -8.52 9.57
CA PHE A 111 3.07 -7.86 8.70
C PHE A 111 1.81 -7.45 9.43
N ILE A 112 1.21 -6.37 8.94
CA ILE A 112 -0.12 -5.92 9.31
C ILE A 112 -1.00 -5.96 8.08
N TYR A 113 -2.01 -6.80 8.13
CA TYR A 113 -3.17 -6.70 7.26
C TYR A 113 -4.14 -5.66 7.82
N LYS A 114 -4.62 -4.76 6.96
CA LYS A 114 -5.64 -3.76 7.26
C LYS A 114 -6.78 -3.91 6.26
N ARG A 115 -7.99 -4.11 6.78
CA ARG A 115 -9.23 -4.04 6.00
C ARG A 115 -10.04 -2.83 6.41
N CYS A 116 -10.33 -1.94 5.47
CA CYS A 116 -11.02 -0.70 5.72
C CYS A 116 -12.36 -0.67 4.97
N LEU A 117 -13.47 -0.70 5.70
CA LEU A 117 -14.81 -0.75 5.09
C LEU A 117 -15.19 0.55 4.40
N THR A 118 -14.75 1.69 4.93
CA THR A 118 -15.03 3.02 4.35
C THR A 118 -14.34 3.23 3.01
N LEU A 119 -13.12 2.71 2.87
CA LEU A 119 -12.34 2.77 1.62
C LEU A 119 -12.59 1.57 0.71
N ASN A 120 -13.39 0.59 1.16
CA ASN A 120 -13.63 -0.66 0.44
C ASN A 120 -12.34 -1.35 -0.02
N ARG A 121 -11.31 -1.37 0.84
CA ARG A 121 -9.94 -1.78 0.46
C ARG A 121 -9.28 -2.66 1.52
N ASP A 122 -8.58 -3.69 1.03
CA ASP A 122 -7.62 -4.50 1.78
C ASP A 122 -6.19 -4.02 1.48
N MET A 123 -5.32 -3.98 2.48
CA MET A 123 -3.91 -3.62 2.34
C MET A 123 -3.06 -4.46 3.27
N VAL A 124 -1.81 -4.73 2.88
CA VAL A 124 -0.82 -5.38 3.74
C VAL A 124 0.45 -4.54 3.77
N TYR A 125 0.95 -4.31 4.98
CA TYR A 125 2.22 -3.62 5.21
C TYR A 125 3.17 -4.56 5.94
N GLU A 126 4.45 -4.50 5.58
CA GLU A 126 5.51 -5.04 6.41
C GLU A 126 5.82 -4.06 7.54
N GLU A 127 5.95 -4.60 8.76
CA GLU A 127 6.34 -3.83 9.93
C GLU A 127 7.86 -3.95 10.13
N LEU A 128 8.53 -2.80 10.14
CA LEU A 128 9.97 -2.67 10.28
C LEU A 128 10.31 -2.17 11.68
N PHE A 129 10.84 -3.06 12.51
CA PHE A 129 11.27 -2.72 13.86
C PHE A 129 12.52 -1.84 13.85
N GLY A 130 12.62 -0.94 14.84
CA GLY A 130 13.77 -0.03 14.99
C GLY A 130 13.76 1.18 14.03
N LYS A 131 12.76 1.31 13.15
CA LYS A 131 12.59 2.50 12.30
C LYS A 131 11.71 3.55 12.99
N LYS A 132 11.84 4.82 12.58
CA LYS A 132 10.97 5.93 13.04
C LYS A 132 9.51 5.59 12.77
N HIS A 133 8.57 6.03 13.61
CA HIS A 133 7.15 5.70 13.50
C HIS A 133 6.54 5.98 12.12
N ASN A 134 6.97 7.04 11.44
CA ASN A 134 6.50 7.41 10.10
C ASN A 134 7.07 6.52 8.98
N LEU A 135 8.08 5.69 9.27
CA LEU A 135 8.77 4.77 8.35
C LEU A 135 8.79 3.34 8.89
N SER A 136 8.03 3.04 9.95
CA SER A 136 8.00 1.71 10.57
C SER A 136 7.13 0.73 9.78
N ARG A 137 6.55 1.19 8.67
CA ARG A 137 5.71 0.39 7.79
C ARG A 137 6.10 0.61 6.34
N ARG A 138 6.21 -0.50 5.61
CA ARG A 138 6.57 -0.53 4.20
C ARG A 138 5.48 -1.24 3.41
N SER A 139 5.00 -0.61 2.35
CA SER A 139 4.06 -1.27 1.41
C SER A 139 4.75 -2.38 0.62
N LEU A 140 3.96 -3.38 0.22
CA LEU A 140 4.42 -4.50 -0.58
C LEU A 140 4.12 -4.29 -2.07
N ASN A 141 4.77 -5.11 -2.89
CA ASN A 141 4.45 -5.22 -4.31
C ASN A 141 3.05 -5.84 -4.44
N SER A 142 2.40 -5.61 -5.57
CA SER A 142 1.00 -6.03 -5.75
C SER A 142 0.86 -7.56 -5.63
N GLU A 143 1.84 -8.30 -6.18
CA GLU A 143 1.85 -9.77 -6.17
C GLU A 143 1.87 -10.34 -4.73
N ASP A 144 2.77 -9.84 -3.90
CA ASP A 144 2.98 -10.29 -2.53
C ASP A 144 1.86 -9.81 -1.59
N GLU A 145 1.34 -8.60 -1.80
CA GLU A 145 0.16 -8.13 -1.08
C GLU A 145 -1.03 -9.07 -1.35
N GLN A 146 -1.31 -9.39 -2.61
CA GLN A 146 -2.41 -10.30 -2.98
C GLN A 146 -2.18 -11.72 -2.46
N TYR A 147 -0.93 -12.22 -2.51
CA TYR A 147 -0.59 -13.52 -1.97
C TYR A 147 -0.87 -13.59 -0.46
N LEU A 148 -0.42 -12.60 0.32
CA LEU A 148 -0.61 -12.57 1.78
C LEU A 148 -2.08 -12.41 2.16
N ILE A 149 -2.82 -11.54 1.46
CA ILE A 149 -4.28 -11.40 1.65
C ILE A 149 -4.97 -12.74 1.41
N SER A 150 -4.63 -13.41 0.32
CA SER A 150 -5.19 -14.73 -0.01
C SER A 150 -4.86 -15.74 1.08
N ARG A 151 -3.60 -15.82 1.50
CA ARG A 151 -3.16 -16.72 2.57
C ARG A 151 -3.95 -16.53 3.86
N LEU A 152 -4.17 -15.28 4.30
CA LEU A 152 -5.02 -14.98 5.45
C LEU A 152 -6.47 -15.41 5.28
N ARG A 153 -7.05 -15.25 4.08
CA ARG A 153 -8.44 -15.68 3.79
C ARG A 153 -8.62 -17.20 3.82
N PHE A 154 -7.54 -17.98 3.74
CA PHE A 154 -7.57 -19.44 3.90
C PHE A 154 -7.19 -19.91 5.31
N MET A 155 -6.71 -19.02 6.19
CA MET A 155 -6.47 -19.35 7.59
C MET A 155 -7.78 -19.25 8.40
N PRO A 156 -8.25 -20.32 9.08
CA PRO A 156 -9.58 -20.32 9.70
C PRO A 156 -9.86 -19.14 10.63
N LYS A 157 -8.93 -18.81 11.53
CA LYS A 157 -9.08 -17.68 12.47
C LYS A 157 -9.15 -16.33 11.77
N ALA A 158 -8.27 -16.08 10.80
CA ALA A 158 -8.24 -14.81 10.07
C ALA A 158 -9.43 -14.70 9.11
N LYS A 159 -9.79 -15.77 8.40
CA LYS A 159 -10.99 -15.86 7.57
C LYS A 159 -12.25 -15.47 8.33
N ASN A 160 -12.43 -16.03 9.53
CA ASN A 160 -13.58 -15.70 10.38
C ASN A 160 -13.57 -14.23 10.80
N ALA A 161 -12.42 -13.66 11.16
CA ALA A 161 -12.35 -12.23 11.47
C ALA A 161 -12.68 -11.36 10.25
N ILE A 162 -12.14 -11.69 9.08
CA ILE A 162 -12.38 -10.97 7.83
C ILE A 162 -13.87 -10.99 7.45
N SER A 163 -14.58 -12.10 7.66
CA SER A 163 -15.99 -12.22 7.28
C SER A 163 -16.92 -11.31 8.09
N PHE A 164 -16.58 -10.98 9.35
CA PHE A 164 -17.31 -9.97 10.13
C PHE A 164 -17.16 -8.55 9.58
N TYR A 165 -16.14 -8.32 8.75
CA TYR A 165 -15.88 -7.05 8.08
C TYR A 165 -16.22 -7.17 6.59
N ALA A 166 -17.41 -7.66 6.25
CA ALA A 166 -17.84 -7.74 4.86
C ALA A 166 -17.95 -6.35 4.21
N PHE A 167 -17.42 -6.21 3.00
CA PHE A 167 -17.69 -5.01 2.21
C PHE A 167 -19.18 -4.97 1.88
N LYS A 168 -19.80 -3.79 2.03
CA LYS A 168 -21.20 -3.64 1.62
C LYS A 168 -21.28 -4.00 0.13
N VAL A 169 -22.12 -4.98 -0.19
CA VAL A 169 -22.46 -5.27 -1.59
C VAL A 169 -23.04 -3.97 -2.13
N HIS A 170 -22.35 -3.34 -3.09
CA HIS A 170 -23.03 -2.35 -3.92
C HIS A 170 -24.19 -3.10 -4.55
N ILE A 171 -25.40 -2.82 -4.08
CA ILE A 171 -26.62 -3.30 -4.70
C ILE A 171 -26.58 -2.71 -6.11
N ARG A 172 -26.03 -3.47 -7.07
CA ARG A 172 -26.31 -3.25 -8.47
C ARG A 172 -27.80 -3.50 -8.55
N THR A 173 -28.58 -2.42 -8.54
CA THR A 173 -29.98 -2.47 -8.94
C THR A 173 -29.97 -3.15 -10.31
N ARG A 174 -30.33 -4.43 -10.35
CA ARG A 174 -30.69 -5.10 -11.60
C ARG A 174 -31.85 -4.26 -12.12
N ARG A 175 -31.57 -3.34 -13.04
CA ARG A 175 -32.59 -2.80 -13.92
C ARG A 175 -33.07 -4.01 -14.71
N HIS A 176 -34.11 -4.67 -14.22
CA HIS A 176 -34.96 -5.48 -15.06
C HIS A 176 -35.50 -4.51 -16.11
N PHE A 177 -34.89 -4.52 -17.29
CA PHE A 177 -35.56 -4.01 -18.48
C PHE A 177 -36.75 -4.95 -18.68
N ALA A 178 -37.90 -4.55 -18.14
CA ALA A 178 -39.17 -5.08 -18.56
C ALA A 178 -39.34 -4.63 -20.02
N PHE A 179 -39.11 -5.54 -20.96
CA PHE A 179 -39.65 -5.36 -22.30
C PHE A 179 -41.15 -5.60 -22.19
N SER A 180 -41.91 -4.50 -22.09
CA SER A 180 -43.35 -4.48 -22.32
C SER A 180 -43.60 -4.06 -23.76
N HIS A 181 -43.83 -5.07 -24.61
CA HIS A 181 -44.91 -5.22 -25.60
C HIS A 181 -44.47 -6.12 -26.76
#